data_AF-A0A662FZG5-F1
#
_entry.id   AF-A0A662FZG5-F1
#
_cell.length_a   1.000
_cell.length_b   1.000
_cell.length_c   1.000
_cell.angle_alpha   90.00
_cell.angle_beta   90.00
_cell.angle_gamma   90.00
#
_symmetry.space_group_name_H-M   'P 1'
#
loop_
_entity.id
_entity.type
_entity.pdbx_description
1 polymer ?
#
loop_
_entity_poly.entity_id
_entity_poly.type
_entity_poly.pdbx_seq_one_letter_code
_entity_poly.pdbx_strand_id
1 'polypeptide(L)'
;MAILQAARYYLLTGDLEKAFSFGLNRAIFYAWAKHYGKGVRSFASERLVKGVERGEEDGKPVVYIGDEKAFLGPSGYFMMGDKEQTPKDFERNVISKVESVIPFEKVWKAALEYVKRFSKETLLSQQAFFEKVYKPVRDNFLETVVEKKKSTLDVFFKEGERG
;
A
#
# COMPACT_ATOMS: atom_id res chain seq x y z
N MET A 1 -4.31 -5.69 2.80
CA MET A 1 -3.04 -4.93 2.70
C MET A 1 -2.68 -4.64 1.24
N ALA A 2 -2.44 -5.67 0.41
CA ALA A 2 -1.88 -5.51 -0.94
C ALA A 2 -2.64 -4.51 -1.83
N ILE A 3 -3.97 -4.63 -1.89
CA ILE A 3 -4.84 -3.77 -2.72
C ILE A 3 -4.76 -2.30 -2.30
N LEU A 4 -4.80 -2.03 -0.99
CA LEU A 4 -4.73 -0.66 -0.47
C LEU A 4 -3.36 -0.03 -0.71
N GLN A 5 -2.27 -0.78 -0.56
CA GLN A 5 -0.92 -0.30 -0.87
C GLN A 5 -0.71 -0.08 -2.38
N ALA A 6 -1.31 -0.93 -3.23
CA ALA A 6 -1.33 -0.69 -4.67
C ALA A 6 -2.12 0.60 -5.01
N ALA A 7 -3.31 0.77 -4.44
CA ALA A 7 -4.11 1.99 -4.62
C ALA A 7 -3.35 3.25 -4.18
N ARG A 8 -2.67 3.19 -3.02
CA ARG A 8 -1.78 4.25 -2.52
C ARG A 8 -0.72 4.63 -3.55
N TYR A 9 0.04 3.65 -4.04
CA TYR A 9 1.11 3.91 -5.01
C TYR A 9 0.56 4.46 -6.33
N TYR A 10 -0.53 3.89 -6.82
CA TYR A 10 -1.18 4.35 -8.04
C TYR A 10 -1.66 5.81 -7.92
N LEU A 11 -2.28 6.20 -6.80
CA LEU A 11 -2.72 7.58 -6.59
C LEU A 11 -1.55 8.57 -6.49
N LEU A 12 -0.37 8.12 -6.07
CA LEU A 12 0.83 8.96 -5.99
C LEU A 12 1.60 9.08 -7.32
N THR A 13 1.43 8.14 -8.25
CA THR A 13 2.31 8.01 -9.44
C THR A 13 1.60 7.87 -10.77
N GLY A 14 0.37 7.36 -10.79
CA GLY A 14 -0.36 6.97 -12.00
C GLY A 14 0.11 5.66 -12.65
N ASP A 15 1.11 4.97 -12.10
CA ASP A 15 1.70 3.76 -12.67
C ASP A 15 1.04 2.49 -12.12
N LEU A 16 0.17 1.86 -12.92
CA LEU A 16 -0.63 0.70 -12.50
C LEU A 16 0.23 -0.57 -12.31
N GLU A 17 1.19 -0.81 -13.20
CA GLU A 17 2.05 -1.99 -13.08
C GLU A 17 2.92 -1.92 -11.83
N LYS A 18 3.55 -0.76 -11.58
CA LYS A 18 4.34 -0.56 -10.37
C LYS A 18 3.47 -0.50 -9.13
N ALA A 19 2.22 -0.06 -9.22
CA ALA A 19 1.28 -0.14 -8.10
C ALA A 19 1.01 -1.60 -7.68
N PHE A 20 0.75 -2.51 -8.62
CA PHE A 20 0.55 -3.92 -8.29
C PHE A 20 1.81 -4.57 -7.72
N SER A 21 2.96 -4.28 -8.34
CA SER A 21 4.26 -4.71 -7.84
C SER A 21 4.51 -4.25 -6.40
N PHE A 22 4.30 -2.96 -6.12
CA PHE A 22 4.47 -2.36 -4.80
C PHE A 22 3.49 -2.94 -3.77
N GLY A 23 2.22 -3.04 -4.13
CA GLY A 23 1.17 -3.55 -3.25
C GLY A 23 1.46 -4.97 -2.78
N LEU A 24 1.88 -5.86 -3.68
CA LEU A 24 2.30 -7.21 -3.32
C LEU A 24 3.54 -7.20 -2.44
N ASN A 25 4.58 -6.44 -2.82
CA ASN A 25 5.82 -6.31 -2.07
C ASN A 25 5.58 -5.88 -0.62
N ARG A 26 4.77 -4.84 -0.39
CA ARG A 26 4.43 -4.38 0.96
C ARG A 26 3.64 -5.41 1.75
N ALA A 27 2.71 -6.12 1.13
CA ALA A 27 1.96 -7.17 1.82
C ALA A 27 2.87 -8.31 2.31
N ILE A 28 3.84 -8.73 1.50
CA ILE A 28 4.84 -9.74 1.87
C ILE A 28 5.74 -9.19 2.98
N PHE A 29 6.24 -7.97 2.81
CA PHE A 29 7.09 -7.30 3.78
C PHE A 29 6.46 -7.23 5.17
N TYR A 30 5.21 -6.76 5.28
CA TYR A 30 4.52 -6.69 6.57
C TYR A 30 4.20 -8.05 7.16
N ALA A 31 3.91 -9.06 6.33
CA ALA A 31 3.73 -10.42 6.82
C ALA A 31 5.04 -10.95 7.45
N TRP A 32 6.17 -10.79 6.76
CA TRP A 32 7.48 -11.15 7.29
C TRP A 32 7.84 -10.36 8.56
N ALA A 33 7.64 -9.02 8.55
CA ALA A 33 7.94 -8.17 9.70
C ALA A 33 7.12 -8.53 10.94
N LYS A 34 5.87 -9.01 10.78
CA LYS A 34 5.06 -9.49 11.90
C LYS A 34 5.68 -10.73 12.58
N HIS A 35 6.34 -11.60 11.83
CA HIS A 35 6.89 -12.86 12.33
C HIS A 35 8.35 -12.75 12.80
N TYR A 36 9.14 -11.88 12.16
CA TYR A 36 10.58 -11.77 12.38
C TYR A 36 11.01 -10.39 12.92
N GLY A 37 10.07 -9.47 13.15
CA GLY A 37 10.34 -8.06 13.45
C GLY A 37 10.74 -7.71 14.87
N LYS A 38 10.85 -8.67 15.80
CA LYS A 38 11.45 -8.38 17.13
C LYS A 38 12.94 -8.08 16.94
N GLY A 39 13.27 -6.82 16.74
CA GLY A 39 14.65 -6.32 16.60
C GLY A 39 14.97 -5.61 15.30
N VAL A 40 14.05 -5.53 14.34
CA VAL A 40 14.33 -4.83 13.09
C VAL A 40 14.04 -3.34 13.28
N ARG A 41 15.09 -2.59 13.62
CA ARG A 41 15.08 -1.12 13.67
C ARG A 41 14.52 -0.59 12.35
N SER A 42 13.71 0.45 12.48
CA SER A 42 12.76 0.96 11.49
C SER A 42 13.21 0.84 10.03
N PHE A 43 12.42 0.11 9.23
CA PHE A 43 12.44 0.23 7.76
C PHE A 43 11.85 1.56 7.26
N ALA A 44 11.48 2.46 8.18
CA ALA A 44 11.36 3.87 7.85
C ALA A 44 12.71 4.35 7.37
N SER A 45 12.73 4.89 6.17
CA SER A 45 13.88 5.56 5.62
C SER A 45 14.27 6.72 6.53
N GLU A 46 15.55 6.85 6.88
CA GLU A 46 16.07 8.09 7.49
C GLU A 46 15.89 9.30 6.56
N ARG A 47 15.78 9.03 5.25
CA ARG A 47 15.46 10.01 4.22
C ARG A 47 13.94 10.17 4.08
N LEU A 48 13.47 11.38 4.36
CA LEU A 48 12.10 11.84 4.09
C LEU A 48 12.03 12.54 2.73
N VAL A 49 11.23 12.03 1.80
CA VAL A 49 10.97 12.69 0.51
C VAL A 49 9.55 13.27 0.43
N LYS A 50 9.34 14.32 -0.37
CA LYS A 50 8.02 14.99 -0.52
C LYS A 50 7.12 14.34 -1.61
N GLY A 51 7.34 13.06 -1.90
CA GLY A 51 6.69 12.37 -3.01
C GLY A 51 7.18 10.95 -3.22
N VAL A 52 7.22 10.54 -4.49
CA VAL A 52 7.83 9.28 -4.92
C VAL A 52 9.11 9.60 -5.68
N GLU A 53 10.24 9.17 -5.17
CA GLU A 53 11.57 9.45 -5.73
C GLU A 53 12.35 8.16 -5.98
N ARG A 54 13.09 8.11 -7.10
CA ARG A 54 14.07 7.05 -7.35
C ARG A 54 15.42 7.45 -6.75
N GLY A 55 16.16 6.46 -6.28
CA GLY A 55 17.51 6.64 -5.78
C GLY A 55 18.31 5.35 -5.89
N GLU A 56 19.45 5.33 -5.22
CA GLU A 56 20.34 4.19 -5.14
C GLU A 56 20.86 4.06 -3.70
N GLU A 57 20.90 2.83 -3.19
CA GLU A 57 21.39 2.48 -1.85
C GLU A 57 22.25 1.22 -1.99
N ASP A 58 23.49 1.26 -1.51
CA ASP A 58 24.44 0.14 -1.63
C ASP A 58 24.57 -0.43 -3.05
N GLY A 59 24.56 0.45 -4.06
CA GLY A 59 24.62 0.06 -5.48
C GLY A 59 23.33 -0.55 -6.03
N LYS A 60 22.23 -0.54 -5.27
CA LYS A 60 20.94 -1.11 -5.66
C LYS A 60 19.90 -0.02 -5.89
N PRO A 61 19.10 -0.11 -6.97
CA PRO A 61 18.05 0.86 -7.24
C PRO A 61 16.94 0.77 -6.18
N VAL A 62 16.52 1.94 -5.69
CA VAL A 62 15.45 2.07 -4.69
C VAL A 62 14.40 3.08 -5.13
N VAL A 63 13.19 2.93 -4.61
CA VAL A 63 12.15 3.94 -4.64
C VAL A 63 11.80 4.31 -3.21
N TYR A 64 11.74 5.61 -2.97
CA TYR A 64 11.23 6.22 -1.76
C TYR A 64 9.79 6.66 -1.98
N ILE A 65 8.88 6.24 -1.09
CA ILE A 65 7.48 6.67 -1.04
C ILE A 65 7.32 7.40 0.28
N GLY A 66 7.60 8.70 0.27
CA GLY A 66 7.63 9.53 1.48
C GLY A 66 8.73 9.11 2.45
N ASP A 67 8.34 8.45 3.54
CA ASP A 67 9.26 7.90 4.55
C ASP A 67 9.55 6.39 4.34
N GLU A 68 8.98 5.77 3.30
CA GLU A 68 9.12 4.33 3.05
C GLU A 68 10.12 4.02 1.94
N LYS A 69 11.07 3.12 2.21
CA LYS A 69 12.03 2.61 1.22
C LYS A 69 11.62 1.23 0.67
N ALA A 70 11.76 1.05 -0.64
CA ALA A 70 11.60 -0.25 -1.28
C ALA A 70 12.60 -0.44 -2.45
N PHE A 71 13.27 -1.59 -2.49
CA PHE A 71 14.24 -1.93 -3.54
C PHE A 71 13.54 -2.36 -4.83
N LEU A 72 14.20 -2.10 -5.95
CA LEU A 72 13.83 -2.60 -7.27
C LEU A 72 14.78 -3.70 -7.72
N GLY A 73 14.25 -4.69 -8.41
CA GLY A 73 15.07 -5.68 -9.10
C GLY A 73 15.47 -5.24 -10.52
N PRO A 74 16.18 -6.12 -11.26
CA PRO A 74 16.73 -5.82 -12.58
C PRO A 74 15.68 -5.44 -13.64
N SER A 75 14.45 -5.95 -13.54
CA SER A 75 13.35 -5.59 -14.45
C SER A 75 12.59 -4.35 -13.97
N GLY A 76 13.07 -3.72 -12.89
CA GLY A 76 12.51 -2.50 -12.33
C GLY A 76 11.29 -2.73 -11.45
N TYR A 77 10.86 -3.96 -11.21
CA TYR A 77 9.76 -4.26 -10.28
C TYR A 77 10.26 -4.27 -8.83
N PHE A 78 9.38 -3.98 -7.89
CA PHE A 78 9.71 -4.03 -6.46
C PHE A 78 10.13 -5.43 -6.06
N MET A 79 11.15 -5.52 -5.20
CA MET A 79 11.73 -6.79 -4.79
C MET A 79 11.84 -6.92 -3.28
N MET A 80 11.88 -8.16 -2.81
CA MET A 80 12.15 -8.51 -1.42
C MET A 80 13.11 -9.70 -1.40
N GLY A 81 14.25 -9.55 -0.72
CA GLY A 81 15.38 -10.45 -0.89
C GLY A 81 15.85 -10.40 -2.35
N ASP A 82 15.91 -11.56 -3.01
CA ASP A 82 16.30 -11.69 -4.42
C ASP A 82 15.12 -11.94 -5.36
N LYS A 83 13.88 -11.78 -4.87
CA LYS A 83 12.68 -12.05 -5.64
C LYS A 83 11.98 -10.76 -6.01
N GLU A 84 11.72 -10.54 -7.29
CA GLU A 84 10.81 -9.49 -7.75
C GLU A 84 9.34 -9.87 -7.52
N GLN A 85 8.50 -8.85 -7.35
CA GLN A 85 7.05 -8.96 -7.23
C GLN A 85 6.44 -8.33 -8.47
N THR A 86 6.12 -9.14 -9.47
CA THR A 86 5.61 -8.64 -10.76
C THR A 86 4.10 -8.36 -10.70
N PRO A 87 3.54 -7.58 -11.65
CA PRO A 87 2.09 -7.45 -11.80
C PRO A 87 1.40 -8.82 -11.94
N LYS A 88 2.01 -9.75 -12.70
CA LYS A 88 1.51 -11.13 -12.85
C LYS A 88 1.50 -11.90 -11.52
N ASP A 89 2.45 -11.65 -10.64
CA ASP A 89 2.43 -12.21 -9.28
C ASP A 89 1.26 -11.64 -8.47
N PHE A 90 0.98 -10.35 -8.60
CA PHE A 90 -0.17 -9.72 -7.95
C PHE A 90 -1.48 -10.32 -8.47
N GLU A 91 -1.64 -10.46 -9.79
CA GLU A 91 -2.79 -11.12 -10.41
C GLU A 91 -3.01 -12.52 -9.83
N ARG A 92 -1.97 -13.35 -9.86
CA ARG A 92 -2.03 -14.75 -9.41
C ARG A 92 -2.30 -14.87 -7.91
N ASN A 93 -1.76 -14.00 -7.07
CA ASN A 93 -1.80 -14.16 -5.61
C ASN A 93 -2.89 -13.32 -4.92
N VAL A 94 -3.36 -12.26 -5.57
CA VAL A 94 -4.31 -11.29 -5.01
C VAL A 94 -5.58 -11.26 -5.83
N ILE A 95 -5.50 -10.94 -7.12
CA ILE A 95 -6.70 -10.74 -7.97
C ILE A 95 -7.50 -12.04 -8.06
N SER A 96 -6.87 -13.16 -8.41
CA SER A 96 -7.54 -14.46 -8.53
C SER A 96 -8.34 -14.85 -7.28
N LYS A 97 -7.83 -14.53 -6.08
CA LYS A 97 -8.48 -14.82 -4.80
C LYS A 97 -9.66 -13.87 -4.55
N VAL A 98 -9.50 -12.60 -4.88
CA VAL A 98 -10.58 -11.61 -4.75
C VAL A 98 -11.72 -11.95 -5.72
N GLU A 99 -11.40 -12.25 -6.98
CA GLU A 99 -12.37 -12.55 -8.03
C GLU A 99 -13.20 -13.80 -7.74
N SER A 100 -12.68 -14.73 -6.94
CA SER A 100 -13.46 -15.87 -6.46
C SER A 100 -14.65 -15.49 -5.56
N VAL A 101 -14.68 -14.26 -5.04
CA VAL A 101 -15.73 -13.74 -4.15
C VAL A 101 -16.48 -12.56 -4.75
N ILE A 102 -15.77 -11.64 -5.41
CA ILE A 102 -16.31 -10.39 -5.93
C ILE A 102 -15.46 -9.89 -7.11
N PRO A 103 -16.05 -9.29 -8.16
CA PRO A 103 -15.27 -8.75 -9.29
C PRO A 103 -14.17 -7.80 -8.81
N PHE A 104 -12.93 -8.07 -9.23
CA PHE A 104 -11.78 -7.29 -8.78
C PHE A 104 -11.89 -5.82 -9.15
N GLU A 105 -12.44 -5.51 -10.33
CA GLU A 105 -12.67 -4.13 -10.76
C GLU A 105 -13.50 -3.33 -9.74
N LYS A 106 -14.54 -3.95 -9.16
CA LYS A 106 -15.37 -3.33 -8.13
C LYS A 106 -14.57 -3.05 -6.85
N VAL A 107 -13.73 -4.01 -6.45
CA VAL A 107 -12.83 -3.87 -5.30
C VAL A 107 -11.76 -2.80 -5.54
N TRP A 108 -11.17 -2.78 -6.72
CA TRP A 108 -10.15 -1.82 -7.12
C TRP A 108 -10.70 -0.39 -7.11
N LYS A 109 -11.87 -0.17 -7.74
CA LYS A 109 -12.55 1.12 -7.72
C LYS A 109 -12.87 1.58 -6.29
N ALA A 110 -13.40 0.68 -5.46
CA ALA A 110 -13.70 0.99 -4.07
C ALA A 110 -12.43 1.35 -3.26
N ALA A 111 -11.33 0.63 -3.47
CA ALA A 111 -10.05 0.92 -2.84
C ALA A 111 -9.52 2.30 -3.24
N LEU A 112 -9.55 2.65 -4.52
CA LEU A 112 -9.15 3.98 -4.99
C LEU A 112 -9.99 5.09 -4.36
N GLU A 113 -11.32 4.95 -4.40
CA GLU A 113 -12.25 5.92 -3.81
C GLU A 113 -12.11 6.07 -2.29
N TYR A 114 -11.67 5.02 -1.61
CA TYR A 114 -11.37 5.06 -0.18
C TYR A 114 -10.04 5.76 0.10
N VAL A 115 -8.95 5.32 -0.54
CA VAL A 115 -7.60 5.85 -0.29
C VAL A 115 -7.48 7.32 -0.71
N LYS A 116 -8.20 7.74 -1.76
CA LYS A 116 -8.20 9.13 -2.25
C LYS A 116 -8.75 10.15 -1.24
N ARG A 117 -9.47 9.72 -0.20
CA ARG A 117 -10.01 10.60 0.85
C ARG A 117 -8.95 11.08 1.85
N PHE A 118 -7.79 10.44 1.87
CA PHE A 118 -6.72 10.75 2.80
C PHE A 118 -5.75 11.76 2.18
N SER A 119 -5.17 12.61 3.03
CA SER A 119 -4.22 13.63 2.60
C SER A 119 -2.95 13.01 2.00
N LYS A 120 -2.26 13.77 1.13
CA LYS A 120 -1.00 13.32 0.52
C LYS A 120 0.04 12.96 1.59
N GLU A 121 0.10 13.70 2.69
CA GLU A 121 1.00 13.44 3.83
C GLU A 121 0.70 12.09 4.48
N THR A 122 -0.59 11.76 4.65
CA THR A 122 -1.01 10.45 5.16
C THR A 122 -0.61 9.33 4.20
N LEU A 123 -0.71 9.57 2.89
CA LEU A 123 -0.27 8.60 1.88
C LEU A 123 1.25 8.54 1.73
N LEU A 124 2.01 9.54 2.15
CA LEU A 124 3.47 9.51 2.10
C LEU A 124 4.08 8.90 3.37
N SER A 125 3.38 8.93 4.51
CA SER A 125 3.87 8.28 5.72
C SER A 125 3.42 6.82 5.82
N GLN A 126 4.39 5.91 5.93
CA GLN A 126 4.21 4.48 6.16
C GLN A 126 3.36 4.22 7.41
N GLN A 127 3.71 4.89 8.52
CA GLN A 127 3.00 4.73 9.78
C GLN A 127 1.57 5.30 9.71
N ALA A 128 1.41 6.51 9.17
CA ALA A 128 0.09 7.12 9.06
C ALA A 128 -0.82 6.31 8.13
N PHE A 129 -0.29 5.81 7.01
CA PHE A 129 -1.02 4.92 6.12
C PHE A 129 -1.47 3.65 6.84
N PHE A 130 -0.57 3.00 7.59
CA PHE A 130 -0.91 1.79 8.34
C PHE A 130 -2.02 2.05 9.36
N GLU A 131 -1.87 3.08 10.19
CA GLU A 131 -2.78 3.35 11.30
C GLU A 131 -4.12 3.96 10.86
N LYS A 132 -4.11 4.90 9.91
CA LYS A 132 -5.31 5.67 9.51
C LYS A 132 -6.05 5.09 8.31
N VAL A 133 -5.35 4.40 7.41
CA VAL A 133 -5.92 3.91 6.14
C VAL A 133 -6.14 2.40 6.21
N TYR A 134 -5.11 1.63 6.56
CA TYR A 134 -5.20 0.17 6.49
C TYR A 134 -5.91 -0.45 7.70
N LYS A 135 -5.43 -0.16 8.90
CA LYS A 135 -5.87 -0.79 10.15
C LYS A 135 -7.38 -0.66 10.41
N PRO A 136 -8.06 0.48 10.14
CA PRO A 136 -9.49 0.62 10.41
C PRO A 136 -10.38 -0.29 9.55
N VAL A 137 -9.89 -0.72 8.39
CA VAL A 137 -10.65 -1.53 7.42
C VAL A 137 -10.08 -2.93 7.24
N ARG A 138 -9.10 -3.31 8.07
CA ARG A 138 -8.34 -4.56 7.90
C ARG A 138 -9.24 -5.80 7.90
N ASP A 139 -10.18 -5.85 8.85
CA ASP A 139 -10.98 -7.04 9.14
C ASP A 139 -12.39 -6.98 8.53
N ASN A 140 -12.81 -5.82 8.01
CA ASN A 140 -14.17 -5.56 7.49
C ASN A 140 -14.16 -4.77 6.16
N PHE A 141 -13.10 -4.96 5.36
CA PHE A 141 -12.87 -4.21 4.12
C PHE A 141 -14.08 -4.25 3.16
N LEU A 142 -14.70 -5.42 2.97
CA LEU A 142 -15.84 -5.56 2.06
C LEU A 142 -17.03 -4.71 2.53
N GLU A 143 -17.43 -4.83 3.80
CA GLU A 143 -18.57 -4.10 4.35
C GLU A 143 -18.34 -2.59 4.39
N THR A 144 -17.14 -2.19 4.80
CA THR A 144 -16.81 -0.79 5.08
C THR A 144 -16.43 -0.01 3.83
N VAL A 145 -15.61 -0.60 2.95
CA VAL A 145 -15.04 0.09 1.79
C VAL A 145 -15.85 -0.21 0.52
N VAL A 146 -16.23 -1.47 0.32
CA VAL A 146 -16.88 -1.90 -0.92
C VAL A 146 -18.40 -1.69 -0.87
N GLU A 147 -19.06 -2.10 0.22
CA GLU A 147 -20.51 -1.96 0.41
C GLU A 147 -20.91 -0.59 0.98
N LYS A 148 -19.95 0.15 1.55
CA LYS A 148 -20.17 1.46 2.20
C LYS A 148 -21.28 1.43 3.26
N LYS A 149 -21.45 0.30 3.98
CA LYS A 149 -22.34 0.26 5.14
C LYS A 149 -21.77 1.20 6.19
N LYS A 150 -22.64 2.03 6.81
CA LYS A 150 -22.24 3.03 7.82
C LYS A 150 -21.30 2.38 8.84
N SER A 151 -20.07 2.83 8.82
CA SER A 151 -18.97 2.36 9.68
C SER A 151 -18.49 3.55 10.50
N THR A 152 -17.82 3.29 11.62
CA THR A 152 -17.18 4.28 12.50
C THR A 152 -16.30 5.31 11.76
N LEU A 153 -15.87 5.02 10.53
CA LEU A 153 -15.19 5.95 9.63
C LEU A 153 -16.02 7.18 9.25
N ASP A 154 -17.34 7.05 9.09
CA ASP A 154 -18.21 8.21 8.78
C ASP A 154 -18.25 9.22 9.93
N VAL A 155 -17.99 8.76 11.16
CA VAL A 155 -17.83 9.63 12.35
C VAL A 155 -16.46 10.30 12.31
N PHE A 156 -15.40 9.55 12.01
CA PHE A 156 -14.03 10.05 11.91
C PHE A 156 -13.85 11.14 10.85
N PHE A 157 -14.45 10.98 9.66
CA PHE A 157 -14.40 12.00 8.61
C PHE A 157 -15.26 13.23 8.92
N LYS A 158 -16.34 13.09 9.72
CA LYS A 158 -17.17 14.22 10.17
C LYS A 158 -16.48 15.10 11.23
N GLU A 159 -15.59 14.55 12.03
CA GLU A 159 -14.86 15.32 13.05
C GLU A 159 -13.67 16.10 12.47
N GLY A 160 -13.10 15.63 11.35
CA GLY A 160 -11.99 16.32 10.67
C GLY A 160 -12.39 17.57 9.88
N GLU A 161 -13.68 17.77 9.59
CA GLU A 161 -14.20 18.97 8.89
C GLU A 161 -14.57 20.13 9.85
N ARG A 162 -14.37 19.95 11.16
CA ARG A 162 -14.67 20.98 12.18
C ARG A 162 -13.42 21.67 12.76
N GLY A 163 -12.25 21.49 12.15
CA GLY A 163 -10.97 22.08 12.57
C GLY A 163 -10.53 23.25 11.72
#